data_AF-A0A5C5XN11-F1
#
_entry.id   AF-A0A5C5XN11-F1
#
_cell.length_a   1.000
_cell.length_b   1.000
_cell.length_c   1.000
_cell.angle_alpha   90.00
_cell.angle_beta   90.00
_cell.angle_gamma   90.00
#
_symmetry.space_group_name_H-M   'P 1'
#
loop_
_entity.id
_entity.type
_entity.pdbx_description
1 polymer ?
#
loop_
_entity_poly.entity_id
_entity_poly.type
_entity_poly.pdbx_seq_one_letter_code
_entity_poly.pdbx_strand_id
1 'polypeptide(L)'
;MAVTPISRRFVLLMATQRSILVLIASSLLACLADQRANGQPPNDAHFRSRLNSLESNPDDHPVFLLRLLKFKGDTDIEAFQKYLNVSVARIRELGGVVIFYGKAKPIEYDFSGSKKVFGFRPCPWDRILIERYRSRKDVLRLAKSEDYRTATKALQDIVEKTVVYALNGSPWSGGKKRSPADTMTGPPEPPSPNEAVYMLNLLKFKPGGEKIYLEKYAKVVAPLIKGTHNGKVICHFKPEQVLVGDEGYDRVILVMYPSAKAFTDMLQSDVYQEVSGHRADAISLGHLYGFSNEAAELKKLEQKR
;
A
#
# COMPACT_ATOMS: atom_id res chain seq x y z
N MET A 1 16.53 -60.49 -6.31
CA MET A 1 15.81 -59.41 -5.64
C MET A 1 16.57 -59.04 -4.37
N ALA A 2 17.18 -57.86 -4.32
CA ALA A 2 17.76 -57.31 -3.11
C ALA A 2 17.55 -55.80 -3.16
N VAL A 3 16.72 -55.27 -2.26
CA VAL A 3 16.50 -53.83 -2.10
C VAL A 3 17.40 -53.38 -0.96
N THR A 4 18.38 -52.55 -1.28
CA THR A 4 19.33 -51.94 -0.34
C THR A 4 18.60 -50.96 0.59
N PRO A 5 18.92 -50.90 1.90
CA PRO A 5 18.24 -49.98 2.81
C PRO A 5 18.79 -48.56 2.64
N ILE A 6 17.91 -47.64 2.29
CA ILE A 6 18.18 -46.20 2.27
C ILE A 6 18.60 -45.78 3.69
N SER A 7 19.81 -45.23 3.83
CA SER A 7 20.37 -44.84 5.13
C SER A 7 19.49 -43.81 5.85
N ARG A 8 19.31 -43.97 7.16
CA ARG A 8 18.57 -43.03 8.05
C ARG A 8 19.07 -41.58 7.96
N ARG A 9 20.26 -41.32 7.44
CA ARG A 9 20.80 -39.96 7.22
C ARG A 9 20.11 -39.21 6.07
N PHE A 10 19.58 -39.90 5.06
CA PHE A 10 18.87 -39.26 3.94
C PHE A 10 17.43 -38.84 4.30
N VAL A 11 16.77 -39.60 5.18
CA VAL A 11 15.42 -39.26 5.69
C VAL A 11 15.48 -38.07 6.65
N LEU A 12 16.57 -37.93 7.41
CA LEU A 12 16.75 -36.80 8.34
C LEU A 12 17.07 -35.47 7.65
N LEU A 13 17.69 -35.51 6.46
CA LEU A 13 18.01 -34.31 5.65
C LEU A 13 16.77 -33.76 4.90
N MET A 14 15.85 -34.64 4.50
CA MET A 14 14.56 -34.26 3.90
C MET A 14 13.52 -33.82 4.96
N ALA A 15 13.63 -34.32 6.20
CA ALA A 15 12.81 -33.88 7.33
C ALA A 15 13.22 -32.50 7.90
N THR A 16 14.46 -32.07 7.67
CA THR A 16 14.95 -30.75 8.10
C THR A 16 14.68 -29.62 7.09
N GLN A 17 14.34 -29.94 5.83
CA GLN A 17 13.83 -28.93 4.88
C GLN A 17 12.32 -28.68 4.98
N ARG A 18 11.53 -29.62 5.52
CA ARG A 18 10.07 -29.43 5.73
C ARG A 18 9.73 -28.67 7.02
N SER A 19 10.61 -28.69 8.02
CA SER A 19 10.40 -27.99 9.30
C SER A 19 10.89 -26.54 9.32
N ILE A 20 11.66 -26.11 8.31
CA ILE A 20 12.13 -24.72 8.18
C ILE A 20 11.10 -23.84 7.45
N LEU A 21 10.22 -24.42 6.64
CA LEU A 21 9.12 -23.68 5.98
C LEU A 21 7.93 -23.37 6.90
N VAL A 22 7.77 -24.10 8.02
CA VAL A 22 6.67 -23.90 8.98
C VAL A 22 6.93 -22.76 9.97
N LEU A 23 8.17 -22.25 10.04
CA LEU A 23 8.56 -21.15 10.95
C LEU A 23 8.74 -19.78 10.26
N ILE A 24 8.51 -19.69 8.94
CA ILE A 24 8.72 -18.47 8.14
C ILE A 24 7.47 -17.57 8.06
N ALA A 25 6.32 -18.05 8.53
CA ALA A 25 5.04 -17.38 8.33
C ALA A 25 4.38 -17.06 9.69
N SER A 26 4.79 -15.99 10.38
CA SER A 26 4.04 -15.51 11.56
C SER A 26 3.83 -13.99 11.63
N SER A 27 4.58 -13.16 10.92
CA SER A 27 4.35 -11.69 10.91
C SER A 27 3.42 -11.24 9.77
N LEU A 28 3.51 -11.91 8.62
CA LEU A 28 2.53 -11.80 7.54
C LEU A 28 1.27 -12.62 7.90
N LEU A 29 1.44 -13.70 8.69
CA LEU A 29 0.38 -14.53 9.28
C LEU A 29 -0.32 -13.86 10.48
N ALA A 30 0.29 -12.86 11.13
CA ALA A 30 -0.36 -12.09 12.18
C ALA A 30 -1.53 -11.24 11.65
N CYS A 31 -1.52 -10.86 10.35
CA CYS A 31 -2.70 -10.28 9.71
C CYS A 31 -3.88 -11.26 9.62
N LEU A 32 -3.69 -12.58 9.82
CA LEU A 32 -4.75 -13.58 9.71
C LEU A 32 -5.52 -13.84 11.02
N ALA A 33 -5.12 -13.28 12.17
CA ALA A 33 -5.93 -13.50 13.38
C ALA A 33 -7.33 -12.82 13.31
N ASP A 34 -7.57 -11.98 12.30
CA ASP A 34 -8.73 -11.08 12.22
C ASP A 34 -9.54 -11.18 10.90
N GLN A 35 -9.71 -12.40 10.36
CA GLN A 35 -10.87 -12.69 9.49
C GLN A 35 -12.11 -13.08 10.31
N ARG A 36 -12.20 -12.65 11.58
CA ARG A 36 -13.32 -12.94 12.49
C ARG A 36 -14.64 -12.25 12.12
N ALA A 37 -14.68 -11.46 11.04
CA ALA A 37 -15.91 -10.81 10.60
C ALA A 37 -16.94 -11.78 9.98
N ASN A 38 -16.54 -13.00 9.54
CA ASN A 38 -17.45 -13.95 8.88
C ASN A 38 -17.46 -15.37 9.48
N GLY A 39 -16.86 -15.60 10.65
CA GLY A 39 -16.90 -16.90 11.34
C GLY A 39 -16.18 -18.06 10.63
N GLN A 40 -15.51 -17.82 9.49
CA GLN A 40 -14.64 -18.80 8.84
C GLN A 40 -13.18 -18.60 9.28
N PRO A 41 -12.47 -19.67 9.68
CA PRO A 41 -11.05 -19.58 9.95
C PRO A 41 -10.32 -19.11 8.69
N PRO A 42 -9.22 -18.35 8.81
CA PRO A 42 -8.40 -18.01 7.65
C PRO A 42 -8.05 -19.32 6.96
N ASN A 43 -8.35 -19.43 5.66
CA ASN A 43 -7.89 -20.57 4.92
C ASN A 43 -6.38 -20.40 4.75
N ASP A 44 -5.64 -20.91 5.73
CA ASP A 44 -4.18 -20.92 5.83
C ASP A 44 -3.50 -21.28 4.49
N ALA A 45 -4.15 -22.10 3.68
CA ALA A 45 -3.68 -22.48 2.35
C ALA A 45 -3.63 -21.31 1.36
N HIS A 46 -4.63 -20.44 1.32
CA HIS A 46 -4.65 -19.28 0.42
C HIS A 46 -3.57 -18.26 0.78
N PHE A 47 -3.39 -18.01 2.07
CA PHE A 47 -2.37 -17.11 2.54
C PHE A 47 -0.95 -17.66 2.30
N ARG A 48 -0.71 -18.93 2.65
CA ARG A 48 0.55 -19.61 2.34
C ARG A 48 0.83 -19.60 0.84
N SER A 49 -0.19 -19.81 0.01
CA SER A 49 -0.09 -19.71 -1.44
C SER A 49 0.34 -18.30 -1.89
N ARG A 50 -0.26 -17.24 -1.34
CA ARG A 50 0.15 -15.85 -1.61
C ARG A 50 1.58 -15.56 -1.14
N LEU A 51 2.00 -16.06 0.01
CA LEU A 51 3.38 -15.87 0.48
C LEU A 51 4.39 -16.62 -0.39
N ASN A 52 4.06 -17.85 -0.79
CA ASN A 52 4.87 -18.66 -1.70
C ASN A 52 4.98 -17.99 -3.08
N SER A 53 3.89 -17.40 -3.59
CA SER A 53 3.93 -16.69 -4.87
C SER A 53 4.75 -15.40 -4.78
N LEU A 54 4.78 -14.74 -3.61
CA LEU A 54 5.70 -13.61 -3.38
C LEU A 54 7.16 -14.08 -3.45
N GLU A 55 7.49 -15.26 -2.94
CA GLU A 55 8.85 -15.81 -3.03
C GLU A 55 9.25 -16.23 -4.46
N SER A 56 8.31 -16.74 -5.26
CA SER A 56 8.57 -17.22 -6.61
C SER A 56 8.61 -16.12 -7.68
N ASN A 57 8.04 -14.94 -7.40
CA ASN A 57 8.00 -13.84 -8.37
C ASN A 57 9.40 -13.24 -8.59
N PRO A 58 9.78 -12.91 -9.84
CA PRO A 58 11.11 -12.38 -10.16
C PRO A 58 11.35 -11.00 -9.53
N ASP A 59 12.58 -10.78 -9.04
CA ASP A 59 13.04 -9.50 -8.45
C ASP A 59 13.78 -8.65 -9.51
N ASP A 60 13.16 -8.43 -10.67
CA ASP A 60 13.68 -7.55 -11.73
C ASP A 60 13.40 -6.05 -11.47
N HIS A 61 12.70 -5.75 -10.37
CA HIS A 61 12.41 -4.40 -9.93
C HIS A 61 12.26 -4.28 -8.41
N PRO A 62 12.37 -3.05 -7.85
CA PRO A 62 11.97 -2.78 -6.48
C PRO A 62 10.52 -3.19 -6.21
N VAL A 63 10.26 -3.65 -5.00
CA VAL A 63 8.93 -4.05 -4.54
C VAL A 63 8.41 -2.99 -3.61
N PHE A 64 7.17 -2.57 -3.81
CA PHE A 64 6.51 -1.63 -2.93
C PHE A 64 5.42 -2.33 -2.13
N LEU A 65 5.35 -2.08 -0.84
CA LEU A 65 4.21 -2.50 -0.02
C LEU A 65 3.34 -1.31 0.31
N LEU A 66 2.09 -1.33 -0.13
CA LEU A 66 1.05 -0.42 0.36
C LEU A 66 0.28 -1.13 1.47
N ARG A 67 0.22 -0.50 2.64
CA ARG A 67 -0.55 -0.95 3.80
C ARG A 67 -1.60 0.10 4.13
N LEU A 68 -2.85 -0.33 4.30
CA LEU A 68 -3.91 0.49 4.89
C LEU A 68 -4.39 -0.20 6.16
N LEU A 69 -4.45 0.56 7.25
CA LEU A 69 -4.84 0.04 8.56
C LEU A 69 -6.04 0.81 9.09
N LYS A 70 -6.98 0.07 9.66
CA LYS A 70 -8.09 0.56 10.48
C LYS A 70 -7.92 0.00 11.89
N PHE A 71 -7.99 0.84 12.90
CA PHE A 71 -7.88 0.45 14.30
C PHE A 71 -9.25 0.18 14.93
N LYS A 72 -9.25 -0.57 16.05
CA LYS A 72 -10.45 -0.89 16.83
C LYS A 72 -10.85 0.29 17.71
N GLY A 73 -11.89 1.03 17.31
CA GLY A 73 -12.32 2.23 18.04
C GLY A 73 -11.26 3.33 18.10
N ASP A 74 -11.30 4.16 19.14
CA ASP A 74 -10.30 5.23 19.37
C ASP A 74 -9.05 4.64 20.04
N THR A 75 -8.30 3.86 19.28
CA THR A 75 -7.28 2.96 19.83
C THR A 75 -5.96 3.63 20.19
N ASP A 76 -5.23 2.94 21.07
CA ASP A 76 -3.92 3.27 21.60
C ASP A 76 -2.86 3.48 20.50
N ILE A 77 -2.55 4.76 20.23
CA ILE A 77 -1.49 5.21 19.34
C ILE A 77 -0.12 4.66 19.77
N GLU A 78 0.08 4.36 21.06
CA GLU A 78 1.36 3.91 21.60
C GLU A 78 1.78 2.55 21.05
N ALA A 79 0.87 1.58 21.01
CA ALA A 79 1.15 0.25 20.46
C ALA A 79 1.51 0.32 18.96
N PHE A 80 0.81 1.15 18.19
CA PHE A 80 1.16 1.40 16.79
C PHE A 80 2.52 2.10 16.66
N GLN A 81 2.84 3.03 17.56
CA GLN A 81 4.11 3.74 17.54
C GLN A 81 5.29 2.83 17.90
N LYS A 82 5.12 1.89 18.85
CA LYS A 82 6.08 0.80 19.11
C LYS A 82 6.30 -0.06 17.86
N TYR A 83 5.22 -0.42 17.17
CA TYR A 83 5.31 -1.15 15.90
C TYR A 83 6.09 -0.35 14.84
N LEU A 84 5.79 0.93 14.67
CA LEU A 84 6.48 1.78 13.71
C LEU A 84 7.98 1.90 14.03
N ASN A 85 8.36 2.07 15.29
CA ASN A 85 9.77 2.16 15.71
C ASN A 85 10.58 0.95 15.25
N VAL A 86 10.08 -0.25 15.55
CA VAL A 86 10.75 -1.51 15.17
C VAL A 86 10.75 -1.69 13.66
N SER A 87 9.61 -1.44 13.02
CA SER A 87 9.43 -1.65 11.57
C SER A 87 10.33 -0.73 10.75
N VAL A 88 10.34 0.57 11.04
CA VAL A 88 11.16 1.55 10.31
C VAL A 88 12.64 1.24 10.46
N ALA A 89 13.10 0.93 11.67
CA ALA A 89 14.49 0.56 11.92
C ALA A 89 14.90 -0.69 11.10
N ARG A 90 14.08 -1.75 11.13
CA ARG A 90 14.39 -3.00 10.42
C ARG A 90 14.29 -2.88 8.90
N ILE A 91 13.31 -2.13 8.39
CA ILE A 91 13.19 -1.81 6.96
C ILE A 91 14.49 -1.17 6.47
N ARG A 92 15.02 -0.19 7.22
CA ARG A 92 16.25 0.52 6.87
C ARG A 92 17.48 -0.38 6.90
N GLU A 93 17.60 -1.23 7.91
CA GLU A 93 18.70 -2.22 8.01
C GLU A 93 18.73 -3.18 6.82
N LEU A 94 17.57 -3.50 6.27
CA LEU A 94 17.43 -4.33 5.07
C LEU A 94 17.59 -3.53 3.76
N GLY A 95 17.96 -2.25 3.83
CA GLY A 95 18.11 -1.35 2.68
C GLY A 95 16.79 -0.91 2.04
N GLY A 96 15.68 -1.08 2.76
CA GLY A 96 14.36 -0.55 2.38
C GLY A 96 14.17 0.90 2.82
N VAL A 97 13.09 1.52 2.34
CA VAL A 97 12.75 2.93 2.58
C VAL A 97 11.26 3.06 2.80
N VAL A 98 10.83 3.77 3.86
CA VAL A 98 9.43 4.22 3.96
C VAL A 98 9.28 5.45 3.07
N ILE A 99 8.53 5.33 1.97
CA ILE A 99 8.36 6.42 0.98
C ILE A 99 7.09 7.24 1.21
N PHE A 100 6.16 6.75 2.05
CA PHE A 100 5.01 7.53 2.50
C PHE A 100 4.43 6.99 3.81
N TYR A 101 4.03 7.90 4.70
CA TYR A 101 3.30 7.60 5.93
C TYR A 101 2.30 8.73 6.20
N GLY A 102 1.05 8.37 6.48
CA GLY A 102 -0.03 9.33 6.67
C GLY A 102 -1.11 8.85 7.61
N LYS A 103 -1.84 9.82 8.19
CA LYS A 103 -3.08 9.60 8.96
C LYS A 103 -4.27 9.91 8.06
N ALA A 104 -5.41 9.29 8.33
CA ALA A 104 -6.67 9.65 7.67
C ALA A 104 -6.86 11.17 7.75
N LYS A 105 -7.16 11.81 6.61
CA LYS A 105 -7.51 13.22 6.57
C LYS A 105 -8.86 13.35 5.87
N PRO A 106 -9.95 13.46 6.64
CA PRO A 106 -11.26 13.72 6.09
C PRO A 106 -11.22 14.96 5.20
N ILE A 107 -11.90 14.88 4.06
CA ILE A 107 -12.13 16.02 3.20
C ILE A 107 -13.62 16.30 3.27
N GLU A 108 -13.94 17.43 3.89
CA GLU A 108 -15.27 18.00 3.80
C GLU A 108 -15.45 18.51 2.37
N TYR A 109 -16.40 17.92 1.65
CA TYR A 109 -16.77 18.37 0.33
C TYR A 109 -18.28 18.33 0.20
N ASP A 110 -18.86 19.50 -0.04
CA ASP A 110 -20.26 19.58 -0.39
C ASP A 110 -20.43 19.22 -1.87
N PHE A 111 -21.16 18.15 -2.12
CA PHE A 111 -21.53 17.70 -3.46
C PHE A 111 -22.76 18.44 -4.00
N SER A 112 -23.34 19.39 -3.26
CA SER A 112 -24.47 20.20 -3.70
C SER A 112 -24.02 21.19 -4.80
N GLY A 113 -23.92 20.72 -6.04
CA GLY A 113 -23.62 21.55 -7.22
C GLY A 113 -22.54 21.01 -8.17
N SER A 114 -21.85 19.91 -7.85
CA SER A 114 -20.84 19.30 -8.73
C SER A 114 -21.19 17.86 -9.12
N LYS A 115 -20.69 17.39 -10.29
CA LYS A 115 -20.78 15.95 -10.60
C LYS A 115 -20.03 15.18 -9.52
N LYS A 116 -20.70 14.21 -8.89
CA LYS A 116 -20.10 13.31 -7.90
C LYS A 116 -18.83 12.68 -8.48
N VAL A 117 -17.71 12.82 -7.78
CA VAL A 117 -16.47 12.15 -8.18
C VAL A 117 -16.63 10.66 -7.94
N PHE A 118 -16.56 9.88 -9.02
CA PHE A 118 -16.66 8.43 -8.94
C PHE A 118 -15.59 7.85 -7.99
N GLY A 119 -16.05 7.20 -6.92
CA GLY A 119 -15.21 6.55 -5.94
C GLY A 119 -14.80 7.39 -4.72
N PHE A 120 -15.19 8.66 -4.65
CA PHE A 120 -14.99 9.47 -3.44
C PHE A 120 -15.93 9.01 -2.33
N ARG A 121 -15.36 8.65 -1.18
CA ARG A 121 -16.09 8.19 0.01
C ARG A 121 -15.32 8.62 1.26
N PRO A 122 -15.97 8.71 2.44
CA PRO A 122 -15.26 8.84 3.70
C PRO A 122 -14.15 7.79 3.81
N CYS A 123 -12.96 8.21 4.25
CA CYS A 123 -11.82 7.31 4.39
C CYS A 123 -12.09 6.31 5.52
N PRO A 124 -12.17 4.99 5.26
CA PRO A 124 -12.41 4.01 6.31
C PRO A 124 -11.13 3.57 7.03
N TRP A 125 -9.99 4.16 6.66
CA TRP A 125 -8.65 3.77 7.12
C TRP A 125 -8.07 4.88 7.99
N ASP A 126 -7.36 4.50 9.05
CA ASP A 126 -6.70 5.41 9.98
C ASP A 126 -5.26 5.74 9.58
N ARG A 127 -4.59 4.79 8.92
CA ARG A 127 -3.19 4.92 8.51
C ARG A 127 -2.95 4.36 7.12
N ILE A 128 -1.99 4.99 6.44
CA ILE A 128 -1.36 4.50 5.21
C ILE A 128 0.14 4.41 5.41
N LEU A 129 0.73 3.32 4.92
CA LEU A 129 2.18 3.14 4.83
C LEU A 129 2.53 2.69 3.42
N ILE A 130 3.52 3.33 2.80
CA ILE A 130 4.11 2.86 1.54
C ILE A 130 5.60 2.67 1.76
N GLU A 131 6.05 1.44 1.55
CA GLU A 131 7.41 1.00 1.81
C GLU A 131 8.03 0.52 0.49
N ARG A 132 9.31 0.82 0.24
CA ARG A 132 10.09 0.33 -0.89
C ARG A 132 11.14 -0.65 -0.39
N TYR A 133 11.26 -1.79 -1.06
CA TYR A 133 12.27 -2.82 -0.83
C TYR A 133 13.03 -3.08 -2.12
N ARG A 134 14.28 -3.54 -2.01
CA ARG A 134 15.09 -3.88 -3.19
C ARG A 134 14.61 -5.17 -3.86
N SER A 135 14.02 -6.07 -3.08
CA SER A 135 13.61 -7.40 -3.51
C SER A 135 12.50 -7.95 -2.62
N ARG A 136 11.74 -8.95 -3.10
CA ARG A 136 10.77 -9.71 -2.29
C ARG A 136 11.48 -10.51 -1.20
N LYS A 137 12.74 -10.92 -1.45
CA LYS A 137 13.59 -11.55 -0.42
C LYS A 137 13.81 -10.64 0.79
N ASP A 138 13.96 -9.34 0.60
CA ASP A 138 14.09 -8.40 1.72
C ASP A 138 12.77 -8.27 2.52
N VAL A 139 11.63 -8.30 1.84
CA VAL A 139 10.31 -8.37 2.50
C VAL A 139 10.19 -9.64 3.35
N LEU A 140 10.63 -10.79 2.82
CA LEU A 140 10.62 -12.05 3.54
C LEU A 140 11.62 -12.07 4.70
N ARG A 141 12.77 -11.39 4.59
CA ARG A 141 13.73 -11.22 5.70
C ARG A 141 13.12 -10.38 6.82
N LEU A 142 12.48 -9.25 6.50
CA LEU A 142 11.76 -8.44 7.48
C LEU A 142 10.72 -9.28 8.23
N ALA A 143 9.95 -10.07 7.49
CA ALA A 143 8.90 -10.92 8.05
C ALA A 143 9.46 -12.00 9.01
N LYS A 144 10.72 -12.40 8.85
CA LYS A 144 11.41 -13.39 9.71
C LYS A 144 12.06 -12.78 10.95
N SER A 145 12.21 -11.45 11.04
CA SER A 145 12.85 -10.79 12.18
C SER A 145 12.00 -10.95 13.46
N GLU A 146 12.62 -11.38 14.55
CA GLU A 146 11.90 -11.72 15.80
C GLU A 146 11.29 -10.49 16.48
N ASP A 147 12.00 -9.36 16.46
CA ASP A 147 11.51 -8.07 16.96
C ASP A 147 10.31 -7.57 16.13
N TYR A 148 10.39 -7.65 14.81
CA TYR A 148 9.30 -7.29 13.91
C TYR A 148 8.08 -8.20 14.11
N ARG A 149 8.29 -9.52 14.29
CA ARG A 149 7.22 -10.48 14.62
C ARG A 149 6.55 -10.11 15.95
N THR A 150 7.33 -9.80 16.98
CA THR A 150 6.82 -9.38 18.29
C THR A 150 6.00 -8.09 18.18
N ALA A 151 6.52 -7.09 17.49
CA ALA A 151 5.84 -5.81 17.27
C ALA A 151 4.55 -5.98 16.46
N THR A 152 4.55 -6.85 15.45
CA THR A 152 3.37 -7.14 14.63
C THR A 152 2.30 -7.91 15.42
N LYS A 153 2.70 -8.77 16.37
CA LYS A 153 1.75 -9.46 17.26
C LYS A 153 0.95 -8.46 18.11
N ALA A 154 1.63 -7.48 18.71
CA ALA A 154 0.98 -6.42 19.47
C ALA A 154 0.01 -5.58 18.60
N LEU A 155 0.30 -5.44 17.31
CA LEU A 155 -0.56 -4.73 16.36
C LEU A 155 -1.91 -5.45 16.14
N GLN A 156 -1.98 -6.78 16.29
CA GLN A 156 -3.21 -7.56 16.09
C GLN A 156 -4.31 -7.20 17.10
N ASP A 157 -3.90 -6.80 18.30
CA ASP A 157 -4.85 -6.48 19.36
C ASP A 157 -5.56 -5.15 19.08
N ILE A 158 -4.92 -4.24 18.34
CA ILE A 158 -5.42 -2.88 18.08
C ILE A 158 -5.95 -2.64 16.65
N VAL A 159 -5.62 -3.49 15.68
CA VAL A 159 -6.09 -3.35 14.29
C VAL A 159 -7.41 -4.10 14.11
N GLU A 160 -8.43 -3.42 13.57
CA GLU A 160 -9.73 -3.99 13.17
C GLU A 160 -9.69 -4.52 11.72
N LYS A 161 -8.94 -3.84 10.85
CA LYS A 161 -8.84 -4.22 9.45
C LYS A 161 -7.52 -3.78 8.86
N THR A 162 -6.95 -4.63 8.03
CA THR A 162 -5.73 -4.31 7.29
C THR A 162 -5.81 -4.87 5.88
N VAL A 163 -5.26 -4.13 4.93
CA VAL A 163 -5.01 -4.61 3.57
C VAL A 163 -3.58 -4.31 3.19
N VAL A 164 -2.96 -5.25 2.49
CA VAL A 164 -1.57 -5.16 2.06
C VAL A 164 -1.46 -5.56 0.60
N TYR A 165 -0.89 -4.67 -0.21
CA TYR A 165 -0.62 -4.91 -1.63
C TYR A 165 0.88 -4.91 -1.88
N ALA A 166 1.36 -5.90 -2.65
CA ALA A 166 2.63 -5.78 -3.33
C ALA A 166 2.42 -5.07 -4.67
N LEU A 167 3.16 -4.00 -4.88
CA LEU A 167 3.06 -3.13 -6.05
C LEU A 167 4.41 -3.06 -6.77
N ASN A 168 4.33 -2.77 -8.06
CA ASN A 168 5.48 -2.41 -8.88
C ASN A 168 5.38 -0.96 -9.37
N GLY A 169 6.53 -0.32 -9.56
CA GLY A 169 6.65 1.01 -10.14
C GLY A 169 6.63 1.03 -11.67
N SER A 170 6.10 0.00 -12.34
CA SER A 170 6.11 -0.07 -13.80
C SER A 170 5.34 1.10 -14.41
N PRO A 171 5.75 1.57 -15.61
CA PRO A 171 5.03 2.62 -16.30
C PRO A 171 3.57 2.21 -16.56
N TRP A 172 2.74 3.22 -16.77
CA TRP A 172 1.44 3.08 -17.41
C TRP A 172 1.57 2.38 -18.77
N SER A 173 0.48 1.79 -19.27
CA SER A 173 0.48 1.22 -20.61
C SER A 173 0.93 2.27 -21.65
N GLY A 174 1.96 1.94 -22.44
CA GLY A 174 2.59 2.85 -23.41
C GLY A 174 3.59 3.88 -22.84
N GLY A 175 3.76 3.93 -21.51
CA GLY A 175 4.75 4.79 -20.85
C GLY A 175 6.15 4.18 -20.85
N LYS A 176 7.18 5.04 -20.81
CA LYS A 176 8.60 4.62 -20.70
C LYS A 176 9.20 4.88 -19.32
N LYS A 177 8.58 5.74 -18.50
CA LYS A 177 9.10 6.16 -17.20
C LYS A 177 8.42 5.41 -16.07
N ARG A 178 9.22 4.82 -15.20
CA ARG A 178 8.77 4.18 -13.96
C ARG A 178 8.27 5.22 -12.95
N SER A 179 7.66 4.74 -11.89
CA SER A 179 7.18 5.55 -10.76
C SER A 179 8.31 6.40 -10.17
N PRO A 180 8.07 7.68 -9.82
CA PRO A 180 9.03 8.48 -9.06
C PRO A 180 9.48 7.80 -7.75
N ALA A 181 8.61 6.95 -7.18
CA ALA A 181 8.86 6.16 -5.99
C ALA A 181 10.14 5.29 -6.04
N ASP A 182 10.57 4.88 -7.24
CA ASP A 182 11.80 4.10 -7.43
C ASP A 182 13.05 4.85 -6.94
N THR A 183 13.01 6.19 -7.01
CA THR A 183 14.13 7.07 -6.65
C THR A 183 13.97 7.73 -5.29
N MET A 184 12.84 7.53 -4.60
CA MET A 184 12.60 8.17 -3.30
C MET A 184 13.51 7.57 -2.22
N THR A 185 14.11 8.48 -1.44
CA THR A 185 14.97 8.18 -0.29
C THR A 185 14.24 8.31 1.05
N GLY A 186 12.99 8.77 1.02
CA GLY A 186 12.10 8.94 2.17
C GLY A 186 10.77 9.55 1.73
N PRO A 187 9.86 9.84 2.67
CA PRO A 187 8.63 10.57 2.35
C PRO A 187 8.96 11.99 1.84
N PRO A 188 8.14 12.56 0.95
CA PRO A 188 8.33 13.93 0.53
C PRO A 188 8.10 14.87 1.73
N GLU A 189 8.81 15.99 1.79
CA GLU A 189 8.45 17.03 2.76
C GLU A 189 7.05 17.58 2.43
N PRO A 190 6.13 17.67 3.41
CA PRO A 190 4.91 18.39 3.19
C PRO A 190 5.20 19.88 2.94
N PRO A 191 4.37 20.57 2.14
CA PRO A 191 4.47 22.03 2.03
C PRO A 191 4.19 22.68 3.40
N SER A 192 4.70 23.90 3.57
CA SER A 192 4.47 24.72 4.75
C SER A 192 3.49 25.86 4.43
N PRO A 193 2.44 26.09 5.23
CA PRO A 193 1.98 25.26 6.36
C PRO A 193 1.47 23.87 5.89
N ASN A 194 1.50 22.86 6.79
CA ASN A 194 1.13 21.47 6.46
C ASN A 194 -0.40 21.28 6.37
N GLU A 195 -1.01 21.97 5.41
CA GLU A 195 -2.43 21.84 5.07
C GLU A 195 -2.67 20.80 3.97
N ALA A 196 -1.59 20.26 3.39
CA ALA A 196 -1.65 19.35 2.26
C ALA A 196 -2.50 18.12 2.53
N VAL A 197 -3.11 17.62 1.44
CA VAL A 197 -3.82 16.36 1.42
C VAL A 197 -3.26 15.47 0.33
N TYR A 198 -3.08 14.20 0.67
CA TYR A 198 -2.52 13.18 -0.19
C TYR A 198 -3.64 12.21 -0.55
N MET A 199 -4.10 12.30 -1.78
CA MET A 199 -5.21 11.55 -2.34
C MET A 199 -4.73 10.22 -2.88
N LEU A 200 -5.01 9.14 -2.15
CA LEU A 200 -4.82 7.78 -2.61
C LEU A 200 -5.95 7.39 -3.55
N ASN A 201 -5.60 7.05 -4.78
CA ASN A 201 -6.49 6.54 -5.81
C ASN A 201 -6.22 5.04 -5.99
N LEU A 202 -7.23 4.21 -5.75
CA LEU A 202 -7.23 2.79 -6.08
C LEU A 202 -8.21 2.56 -7.22
N LEU A 203 -7.73 2.10 -8.37
CA LEU A 203 -8.51 2.05 -9.62
C LEU A 203 -8.53 0.65 -10.21
N LYS A 204 -9.73 0.18 -10.54
CA LYS A 204 -9.98 -1.01 -11.36
C LYS A 204 -10.66 -0.56 -12.65
N PHE A 205 -10.09 -0.91 -13.79
CA PHE A 205 -10.59 -0.49 -15.09
C PHE A 205 -11.65 -1.45 -15.62
N LYS A 206 -12.52 -0.92 -16.48
CA LYS A 206 -13.31 -1.74 -17.41
C LYS A 206 -12.39 -2.25 -18.54
N PRO A 207 -12.81 -3.26 -19.34
CA PRO A 207 -12.10 -3.61 -20.56
C PRO A 207 -11.85 -2.37 -21.45
N GLY A 208 -10.60 -2.12 -21.83
CA GLY A 208 -10.19 -0.92 -22.57
C GLY A 208 -10.18 0.40 -21.77
N GLY A 209 -10.63 0.36 -20.51
CA GLY A 209 -10.80 1.53 -19.64
C GLY A 209 -9.50 2.25 -19.31
N GLU A 210 -8.36 1.54 -19.17
CA GLU A 210 -7.07 2.18 -18.91
C GLU A 210 -6.69 3.16 -20.04
N LYS A 211 -6.94 2.79 -21.30
CA LYS A 211 -6.68 3.65 -22.45
C LYS A 211 -7.55 4.92 -22.40
N ILE A 212 -8.85 4.76 -22.13
CA ILE A 212 -9.78 5.89 -21.95
C ILE A 212 -9.30 6.81 -20.82
N TYR A 213 -8.92 6.23 -19.68
CA TYR A 213 -8.42 6.96 -18.52
C TYR A 213 -7.18 7.77 -18.88
N LEU A 214 -6.20 7.18 -19.56
CA LEU A 214 -4.96 7.86 -19.92
C LEU A 214 -5.16 8.95 -20.98
N GLU A 215 -5.85 8.62 -22.07
CA GLU A 215 -5.93 9.48 -23.25
C GLU A 215 -6.93 10.62 -23.08
N LYS A 216 -8.02 10.39 -22.33
CA LYS A 216 -9.11 11.37 -22.20
C LYS A 216 -9.17 12.04 -20.84
N TYR A 217 -8.93 11.31 -19.75
CA TYR A 217 -9.03 11.87 -18.40
C TYR A 217 -7.69 12.41 -17.88
N ALA A 218 -6.68 11.55 -17.73
CA ALA A 218 -5.41 11.89 -17.12
C ALA A 218 -4.62 12.95 -17.90
N LYS A 219 -4.74 12.94 -19.24
CA LYS A 219 -4.11 13.95 -20.12
C LYS A 219 -4.55 15.38 -19.79
N VAL A 220 -5.80 15.57 -19.37
CA VAL A 220 -6.36 16.88 -18.99
C VAL A 220 -6.16 17.14 -17.49
N VAL A 221 -6.38 16.14 -16.64
CA VAL A 221 -6.33 16.30 -15.18
C VAL A 221 -4.91 16.49 -14.65
N ALA A 222 -3.88 15.88 -15.26
CA ALA A 222 -2.51 16.06 -14.79
C ALA A 222 -2.01 17.52 -14.86
N PRO A 223 -2.23 18.27 -15.95
CA PRO A 223 -2.02 19.73 -15.98
C PRO A 223 -2.83 20.50 -14.94
N LEU A 224 -4.11 20.14 -14.72
CA LEU A 224 -4.95 20.78 -13.70
C LEU A 224 -4.36 20.60 -12.30
N ILE A 225 -3.94 19.38 -11.94
CA ILE A 225 -3.25 19.09 -10.66
C ILE A 225 -2.02 19.99 -10.50
N LYS A 226 -1.20 20.14 -11.55
CA LYS A 226 -0.04 21.03 -11.48
C LYS A 226 -0.44 22.49 -11.27
N GLY A 227 -1.56 22.90 -11.88
CA GLY A 227 -2.14 24.24 -11.76
C GLY A 227 -2.73 24.57 -10.38
N THR A 228 -3.08 23.57 -9.55
CA THR A 228 -3.58 23.79 -8.17
C THR A 228 -2.46 24.16 -7.21
N HIS A 229 -1.84 25.33 -7.39
CA HIS A 229 -0.76 25.84 -6.53
C HIS A 229 0.33 24.80 -6.21
N ASN A 230 0.84 24.12 -7.25
CA ASN A 230 1.84 23.05 -7.16
C ASN A 230 1.33 21.71 -6.58
N GLY A 231 0.11 21.30 -6.92
CA GLY A 231 -0.29 19.90 -6.76
C GLY A 231 0.64 18.97 -7.56
N LYS A 232 0.85 17.75 -7.07
CA LYS A 232 1.84 16.82 -7.62
C LYS A 232 1.35 15.38 -7.57
N VAL A 233 1.54 14.64 -8.66
CA VAL A 233 1.51 13.18 -8.60
C VAL A 233 2.79 12.72 -7.90
N ILE A 234 2.66 12.21 -6.68
CA ILE A 234 3.79 11.76 -5.86
C ILE A 234 4.33 10.43 -6.40
N CYS A 235 3.43 9.47 -6.61
CA CYS A 235 3.80 8.17 -7.16
C CYS A 235 2.61 7.48 -7.81
N HIS A 236 2.90 6.51 -8.67
CA HIS A 236 1.93 5.60 -9.26
C HIS A 236 2.49 4.18 -9.24
N PHE A 237 1.62 3.18 -9.19
CA PHE A 237 2.02 1.79 -9.17
C PHE A 237 0.99 0.91 -9.88
N LYS A 238 1.45 -0.25 -10.35
CA LYS A 238 0.59 -1.37 -10.74
C LYS A 238 0.62 -2.41 -9.61
N PRO A 239 -0.53 -2.77 -9.00
CA PRO A 239 -0.61 -3.90 -8.11
C PRO A 239 -0.25 -5.19 -8.85
N GLU A 240 0.56 -6.01 -8.20
CA GLU A 240 0.92 -7.35 -8.69
C GLU A 240 0.27 -8.43 -7.87
N GLN A 241 0.07 -8.15 -6.59
CA GLN A 241 -0.45 -9.13 -5.66
C GLN A 241 -1.16 -8.47 -4.48
N VAL A 242 -2.31 -9.04 -4.11
CA VAL A 242 -2.96 -8.74 -2.82
C VAL A 242 -2.39 -9.73 -1.79
N LEU A 243 -1.58 -9.24 -0.87
CA LEU A 243 -0.99 -10.07 0.20
C LEU A 243 -1.99 -10.29 1.34
N VAL A 244 -2.76 -9.26 1.68
CA VAL A 244 -3.83 -9.30 2.69
C VAL A 244 -5.03 -8.52 2.18
N GLY A 245 -6.22 -9.10 2.30
CA GLY A 245 -7.47 -8.60 1.73
C GLY A 245 -7.86 -9.32 0.44
N ASP A 246 -9.02 -8.98 -0.12
CA ASP A 246 -9.60 -9.73 -1.26
C ASP A 246 -9.87 -8.88 -2.49
N GLU A 247 -9.94 -7.55 -2.34
CA GLU A 247 -10.17 -6.65 -3.46
C GLU A 247 -8.87 -6.39 -4.22
N GLY A 248 -8.91 -6.50 -5.55
CA GLY A 248 -7.79 -6.23 -6.44
C GLY A 248 -8.01 -4.95 -7.26
N TYR A 249 -6.92 -4.23 -7.53
CA TYR A 249 -6.92 -3.01 -8.35
C TYR A 249 -5.90 -3.13 -9.47
N ASP A 250 -6.11 -2.36 -10.53
CA ASP A 250 -5.18 -2.27 -11.65
C ASP A 250 -4.14 -1.16 -11.45
N ARG A 251 -4.48 -0.09 -10.73
CA ARG A 251 -3.58 1.03 -10.47
C ARG A 251 -3.75 1.63 -9.08
N VAL A 252 -2.63 2.07 -8.52
CA VAL A 252 -2.53 2.87 -7.31
C VAL A 252 -1.86 4.19 -7.68
N ILE A 253 -2.42 5.33 -7.26
CA ILE A 253 -1.81 6.64 -7.49
C ILE A 253 -1.92 7.46 -6.20
N LEU A 254 -0.82 8.10 -5.81
CA LEU A 254 -0.83 9.07 -4.71
C LEU A 254 -0.62 10.46 -5.29
N VAL A 255 -1.57 11.36 -5.05
CA VAL A 255 -1.54 12.74 -5.54
C VAL A 255 -1.58 13.69 -4.37
N MET A 256 -0.62 14.61 -4.27
CA MET A 256 -0.61 15.68 -3.28
C MET A 256 -1.31 16.91 -3.84
N TYR A 257 -2.18 17.50 -3.03
CA TYR A 257 -2.70 18.85 -3.18
C TYR A 257 -2.26 19.69 -1.99
N PRO A 258 -1.97 20.99 -2.17
CA PRO A 258 -1.46 21.85 -1.11
C PRO A 258 -2.48 22.09 0.01
N SER A 259 -3.78 21.91 -0.26
CA SER A 259 -4.84 21.90 0.75
C SER A 259 -6.05 21.08 0.28
N ALA A 260 -6.94 20.72 1.21
CA ALA A 260 -8.23 20.13 0.86
C ALA A 260 -9.03 21.08 -0.06
N LYS A 261 -9.00 22.39 0.22
CA LYS A 261 -9.62 23.41 -0.61
C LYS A 261 -9.08 23.40 -2.06
N ALA A 262 -7.76 23.30 -2.24
CA ALA A 262 -7.18 23.24 -3.59
C ALA A 262 -7.63 22.00 -4.37
N PHE A 263 -7.80 20.87 -3.68
CA PHE A 263 -8.37 19.67 -4.27
C PHE A 263 -9.84 19.89 -4.67
N THR A 264 -10.67 20.43 -3.77
CA THR A 264 -12.10 20.63 -4.00
C THR A 264 -12.40 21.69 -5.07
N ASP A 265 -11.63 22.79 -5.10
CA ASP A 265 -11.73 23.84 -6.11
C ASP A 265 -11.44 23.28 -7.51
N MET A 266 -10.43 22.39 -7.62
CA MET A 266 -10.14 21.71 -8.88
C MET A 266 -11.29 20.81 -9.32
N LEU A 267 -11.90 20.08 -8.39
CA LEU A 267 -13.09 19.29 -8.69
C LEU A 267 -14.27 20.17 -9.15
N GLN A 268 -14.40 21.39 -8.64
CA GLN A 268 -15.47 22.32 -9.02
C GLN A 268 -15.20 23.07 -10.34
N SER A 269 -13.96 23.07 -10.83
CA SER A 269 -13.62 23.76 -12.08
C SER A 269 -14.36 23.19 -13.30
N ASP A 270 -14.76 24.06 -14.22
CA ASP A 270 -15.44 23.68 -15.47
C ASP A 270 -14.64 22.65 -16.26
N VAL A 271 -13.32 22.86 -16.36
CA VAL A 271 -12.41 21.95 -17.08
C VAL A 271 -12.44 20.54 -16.48
N TYR A 272 -12.49 20.41 -15.15
CA TYR A 272 -12.63 19.09 -14.51
C TYR A 272 -14.02 18.49 -14.76
N GLN A 273 -15.07 19.29 -14.65
CA GLN A 273 -16.46 18.85 -14.82
C GLN A 273 -16.75 18.31 -16.23
N GLU A 274 -16.10 18.88 -17.25
CA GLU A 274 -16.15 18.42 -18.64
C GLU A 274 -15.57 17.01 -18.80
N VAL A 275 -14.42 16.73 -18.19
CA VAL A 275 -13.69 15.45 -18.39
C VAL A 275 -13.98 14.37 -17.35
N SER A 276 -14.60 14.73 -16.23
CA SER A 276 -14.90 13.82 -15.11
C SER A 276 -15.68 12.56 -15.54
N GLY A 277 -16.54 12.67 -16.55
CA GLY A 277 -17.29 11.55 -17.13
C GLY A 277 -16.38 10.43 -17.67
N HIS A 278 -15.23 10.79 -18.26
CA HIS A 278 -14.29 9.81 -18.80
C HIS A 278 -13.68 8.91 -17.71
N ARG A 279 -13.57 9.40 -16.47
CA ARG A 279 -13.16 8.57 -15.33
C ARG A 279 -14.21 7.53 -15.00
N ALA A 280 -15.49 7.92 -14.95
CA ALA A 280 -16.61 7.02 -14.68
C ALA A 280 -16.78 5.99 -15.82
N ASP A 281 -16.53 6.40 -17.07
CA ASP A 281 -16.55 5.52 -18.22
C ASP A 281 -15.41 4.48 -18.16
N ALA A 282 -14.21 4.90 -17.73
CA ALA A 282 -13.03 4.05 -17.69
C ALA A 282 -13.02 3.03 -16.53
N ILE A 283 -13.59 3.37 -15.38
CA ILE A 283 -13.35 2.65 -14.11
C ILE A 283 -14.58 1.83 -13.72
N SER A 284 -14.37 0.56 -13.35
CA SER A 284 -15.40 -0.33 -12.79
C SER A 284 -15.50 -0.21 -11.27
N LEU A 285 -14.37 -0.01 -10.59
CA LEU A 285 -14.28 0.24 -9.16
C LEU A 285 -13.21 1.29 -8.87
N GLY A 286 -13.57 2.32 -8.11
CA GLY A 286 -12.66 3.39 -7.72
C GLY A 286 -12.81 3.69 -6.24
N HIS A 287 -11.69 3.80 -5.53
CA HIS A 287 -11.63 4.38 -4.20
C HIS A 287 -10.69 5.57 -4.18
N LEU A 288 -11.14 6.64 -3.54
CA LEU A 288 -10.40 7.89 -3.40
C LEU A 288 -10.42 8.32 -1.94
N TYR A 289 -9.25 8.25 -1.29
CA TYR A 289 -9.09 8.49 0.15
C TYR A 289 -8.05 9.56 0.43
N GLY A 290 -8.35 10.47 1.36
CA GLY A 290 -7.45 11.54 1.77
C GLY A 290 -6.60 11.16 2.99
N PHE A 291 -5.31 11.49 2.93
CA PHE A 291 -4.37 11.32 4.04
C PHE A 291 -3.53 12.58 4.28
N SER A 292 -3.07 12.76 5.52
CA SER A 292 -1.98 13.69 5.86
C SER A 292 -0.63 13.08 5.45
N ASN A 293 0.44 13.86 5.59
CA ASN A 293 1.81 13.36 5.51
C ASN A 293 2.51 13.59 6.86
N GLU A 294 2.92 12.49 7.48
CA GLU A 294 3.53 12.43 8.81
C GLU A 294 5.05 12.22 8.73
N ALA A 295 5.71 12.72 7.68
CA ALA A 295 7.17 12.63 7.51
C ALA A 295 7.96 13.11 8.73
N ALA A 296 7.48 14.15 9.42
CA ALA A 296 8.11 14.66 10.64
C ALA A 296 8.08 13.65 11.80
N GLU A 297 7.04 12.81 11.88
CA GLU A 297 6.97 11.73 12.86
C GLU A 297 8.05 10.68 12.55
N LEU A 298 8.20 10.27 11.29
CA LEU A 298 9.24 9.33 10.87
C LEU A 298 10.65 9.83 11.17
N LYS A 299 10.94 11.10 10.86
CA LYS A 299 12.25 11.71 11.17
C LYS A 299 12.61 11.65 12.65
N LYS A 300 11.64 11.86 13.54
CA LYS A 300 11.86 11.73 15.00
C LYS A 300 12.20 10.31 15.40
N LEU A 301 11.63 9.30 14.73
CA LEU A 301 11.97 7.89 14.97
C LEU A 301 13.40 7.58 14.53
N GLU A 302 13.86 8.21 13.45
CA GLU A 302 15.20 8.02 12.91
C GLU A 302 16.30 8.66 13.77
N GLN A 303 16.00 9.75 14.47
CA GLN A 303 16.94 10.48 15.32
C GLN A 303 17.16 9.85 16.71
N LYS A 304 16.32 8.89 17.13
CA LYS A 304 16.40 8.23 18.44
C LYS A 304 17.43 7.08 18.50
N ARG A 305 18.41 7.04 17.60
CA ARG A 305 19.48 6.03 17.58
C ARG A 305 20.80 6.60 18.09
#